data_AF-Q4F892-F1
#
_entry.id   AF-Q4F892-F1
#
_cell.length_a   1.000
_cell.length_b   1.000
_cell.length_c   1.000
_cell.angle_alpha   90.00
_cell.angle_beta   90.00
_cell.angle_gamma   90.00
#
_symmetry.space_group_name_H-M   'P 1'
#
loop_
_entity.id
_entity.type
_entity.pdbx_description
1 polymer ?
#
loop_
_entity_poly.entity_id
_entity_poly.type
_entity_poly.pdbx_seq_one_letter_code
_entity_poly.pdbx_strand_id
1 'polypeptide(L)'
;SLKQRGEKRQDGEKLLRPAESVYRLDFIQQQKLQFDRWDVVLDKPGKVTITGTSQNWTPDLTNLMTRQLLDPAAIFWRKEDSDAMDWNEADAL
;
A
#
# COMPACT_ATOMS: atom_id res chain seq x y z
N SER A 1 1.69 -0.73 24.46
CA SER A 1 0.85 -0.43 23.28
C SER A 1 -0.57 -0.92 23.51
N LEU A 2 -1.55 -0.57 22.64
CA LEU A 2 -3.00 -0.78 22.84
C LEU A 2 -3.37 -2.11 23.53
N LYS A 3 -2.87 -3.26 22.99
CA LYS A 3 -3.13 -4.58 23.57
C LYS A 3 -2.59 -4.75 25.00
N GLN A 4 -1.36 -4.30 25.25
CA GLN A 4 -0.72 -4.41 26.58
C GLN A 4 -1.42 -3.53 27.63
N ARG A 5 -2.04 -2.42 27.22
CA ARG A 5 -2.73 -1.47 28.10
C ARG A 5 -4.25 -1.70 28.15
N GLY A 6 -4.79 -2.62 27.36
CA GLY A 6 -6.24 -2.82 27.22
C GLY A 6 -6.96 -1.61 26.60
N GLU A 7 -6.24 -0.75 25.90
CA GLU A 7 -6.77 0.47 25.29
C GLU A 7 -7.41 0.18 23.92
N LYS A 8 -8.40 0.99 23.55
CA LYS A 8 -8.99 0.98 22.21
C LYS A 8 -8.19 1.90 21.28
N ARG A 9 -8.14 1.52 20.01
CA ARG A 9 -7.69 2.42 18.93
C ARG A 9 -8.54 3.69 18.89
N GLN A 10 -7.99 4.75 18.33
CA GLN A 10 -8.76 5.96 18.03
C GLN A 10 -9.87 5.64 17.03
N ASP A 11 -10.95 6.43 17.06
CA ASP A 11 -12.03 6.23 16.11
C ASP A 11 -11.54 6.50 14.67
N GLY A 12 -11.86 5.58 13.76
CA GLY A 12 -11.37 5.59 12.38
C GLY A 12 -9.91 5.15 12.16
N GLU A 13 -9.12 4.90 13.22
CA GLU A 13 -7.70 4.52 13.10
C GLU A 13 -7.50 3.21 12.34
N LYS A 14 -6.58 3.24 11.37
CA LYS A 14 -6.12 2.08 10.61
C LYS A 14 -4.95 1.43 11.35
N LEU A 15 -5.24 0.32 12.02
CA LEU A 15 -4.20 -0.57 12.53
C LEU A 15 -3.67 -1.46 11.40
N LEU A 16 -2.34 -1.57 11.31
CA LEU A 16 -1.69 -2.50 10.41
C LEU A 16 -2.00 -3.94 10.82
N ARG A 17 -2.37 -4.74 9.82
CA ARG A 17 -2.50 -6.19 9.95
C ARG A 17 -1.11 -6.84 9.85
N PRO A 18 -0.92 -8.06 10.37
CA PRO A 18 0.38 -8.75 10.28
C PRO A 18 0.90 -8.96 8.85
N ALA A 19 0.01 -9.02 7.86
CA ALA A 19 0.36 -9.19 6.46
C ALA A 19 0.51 -7.86 5.70
N GLU A 20 0.39 -6.72 6.38
CA GLU A 20 0.57 -5.39 5.81
C GLU A 20 1.94 -4.85 6.23
N SER A 21 2.56 -4.09 5.34
CA SER A 21 3.85 -3.43 5.59
C SER A 21 3.81 -2.02 4.99
N VAL A 22 4.53 -1.09 5.62
CA VAL A 22 4.62 0.29 5.14
C VAL A 22 5.87 0.42 4.28
N TYR A 23 5.69 0.92 3.06
CA TYR A 23 6.77 1.25 2.14
C TYR A 23 6.84 2.76 1.96
N ARG A 24 8.06 3.28 1.79
CA ARG A 24 8.32 4.69 1.51
C ARG A 24 8.87 4.83 0.09
N LEU A 25 8.28 5.74 -0.67
CA LEU A 25 8.76 6.15 -1.98
C LEU A 25 9.19 7.61 -1.92
N ASP A 26 10.47 7.86 -2.17
CA ASP A 26 11.01 9.22 -2.22
C ASP A 26 11.08 9.70 -3.68
N PHE A 27 10.29 10.73 -4.01
CA PHE A 27 10.32 11.37 -5.32
C PHE A 27 11.56 12.27 -5.45
N ILE A 28 12.67 11.71 -5.97
CA ILE A 28 13.94 12.43 -6.20
C ILE A 28 13.72 13.65 -7.12
N GLN A 29 12.82 13.51 -8.08
CA GLN A 29 12.28 14.59 -8.91
C GLN A 29 10.78 14.69 -8.65
N GLN A 30 10.26 15.91 -8.43
CA GLN A 30 8.83 16.10 -8.11
C GLN A 30 8.00 16.64 -9.27
N GLN A 31 8.65 17.20 -10.29
CA GLN A 31 7.98 17.92 -11.38
C GLN A 31 8.33 17.29 -12.72
N LYS A 32 7.44 17.40 -13.70
CA LYS A 32 7.61 16.84 -15.06
C LYS A 32 7.84 15.32 -15.06
N LEU A 33 7.24 14.63 -14.11
CA LEU A 33 7.14 13.17 -14.14
C LEU A 33 5.86 12.77 -14.86
N GLN A 34 5.96 11.68 -15.62
CA GLN A 34 4.82 10.97 -16.16
C GLN A 34 4.89 9.55 -15.64
N PHE A 35 3.76 9.06 -15.14
CA PHE A 35 3.64 7.65 -14.82
C PHE A 35 3.72 6.84 -16.11
N ASP A 36 4.62 5.86 -16.16
CA ASP A 36 4.81 4.97 -17.32
C ASP A 36 4.17 3.61 -17.05
N ARG A 37 4.65 2.92 -16.02
CA ARG A 37 4.14 1.61 -15.58
C ARG A 37 4.56 1.31 -14.15
N TRP A 38 3.90 0.33 -13.55
CA TRP A 38 4.41 -0.36 -12.37
C TRP A 38 5.52 -1.34 -12.74
N ASP A 39 6.49 -1.50 -11.84
CA ASP A 39 7.52 -2.54 -11.91
C ASP A 39 7.49 -3.33 -10.59
N VAL A 40 6.58 -4.31 -10.53
CA VAL A 40 6.32 -5.13 -9.34
C VAL A 40 6.57 -6.59 -9.68
N VAL A 41 7.41 -7.26 -8.89
CA VAL A 41 7.81 -8.65 -9.10
C VAL A 41 7.59 -9.46 -7.82
N LEU A 42 7.05 -10.67 -7.96
CA LEU A 42 6.97 -11.66 -6.89
C LEU A 42 7.90 -12.84 -7.19
N ASP A 43 8.84 -13.09 -6.28
CA ASP A 43 9.80 -14.21 -6.37
C ASP A 43 9.11 -15.57 -6.25
N LYS A 44 7.98 -15.61 -5.56
CA LYS A 44 7.11 -16.78 -5.39
C LYS A 44 5.70 -16.50 -5.88
N PRO A 45 4.96 -17.55 -6.29
CA PRO A 45 3.53 -17.44 -6.58
C PRO A 45 2.78 -16.80 -5.40
N GLY A 46 1.85 -15.89 -5.70
CA GLY A 46 1.16 -15.13 -4.68
C GLY A 46 0.46 -13.89 -5.22
N LYS A 47 -0.02 -13.06 -4.29
CA LYS A 47 -0.72 -11.81 -4.58
C LYS A 47 -0.30 -10.74 -3.59
N VAL A 48 -0.10 -9.53 -4.09
CA VAL A 48 0.12 -8.33 -3.28
C VAL A 48 -0.89 -7.25 -3.67
N THR A 49 -1.22 -6.42 -2.69
CA THR A 49 -2.07 -5.24 -2.88
C THR A 49 -1.30 -4.02 -2.41
N ILE A 50 -1.13 -3.04 -3.28
CA ILE A 50 -0.47 -1.77 -3.01
C ILE A 50 -1.56 -0.71 -2.87
N THR A 51 -1.65 -0.13 -1.68
CA THR A 51 -2.61 0.93 -1.36
C THR A 51 -1.83 2.19 -1.02
N GLY A 52 -2.05 3.25 -1.80
CA GLY A 52 -1.48 4.55 -1.50
C GLY A 52 -2.07 5.15 -0.23
N THR A 53 -1.34 6.06 0.41
CA THR A 53 -1.86 6.88 1.51
C THR A 53 -1.92 8.33 1.08
N SER A 54 -2.91 9.08 1.58
CA SER A 54 -3.01 10.52 1.35
C SER A 54 -1.70 11.23 1.71
N GLN A 55 -1.20 12.11 0.84
CA GLN A 55 -0.01 12.92 1.09
C GLN A 55 -0.17 13.89 2.28
N ASN A 56 -1.39 14.08 2.80
CA ASN A 56 -1.66 14.86 4.00
C ASN A 56 -1.41 14.07 5.29
N TRP A 57 -1.18 12.76 5.21
CA TRP A 57 -0.78 11.95 6.36
C TRP A 57 0.73 12.07 6.58
N THR A 58 1.12 12.53 7.77
CA THR A 58 2.52 12.60 8.20
C THR A 58 2.73 11.53 9.28
N PRO A 59 3.45 10.42 8.99
CA PRO A 59 3.58 9.30 9.93
C PRO A 59 4.13 9.67 11.30
N ASP A 60 4.99 10.69 11.37
CA ASP A 60 5.60 11.15 12.63
C ASP A 60 4.65 11.97 13.52
N LEU A 61 3.51 12.43 12.97
CA LEU A 61 2.58 13.32 13.66
C LEU A 61 1.29 12.63 14.10
N THR A 62 0.77 11.67 13.32
CA THR A 62 -0.51 11.03 13.60
C THR A 62 -0.54 9.56 13.19
N ASN A 63 -1.37 8.78 13.89
CA ASN A 63 -1.73 7.44 13.45
C ASN A 63 -2.48 7.51 12.10
N LEU A 64 -2.27 6.51 11.25
CA LEU A 64 -2.97 6.41 9.97
C LEU A 64 -4.47 6.22 10.20
N MET A 65 -5.30 6.94 9.44
CA MET A 65 -6.77 6.78 9.45
C MET A 65 -7.23 5.99 8.23
N THR A 66 -8.31 5.22 8.39
CA THR A 66 -8.86 4.36 7.30
C THR A 66 -9.22 5.18 6.06
N ARG A 67 -9.78 6.37 6.24
CA ARG A 67 -10.12 7.31 5.15
C ARG A 67 -8.91 7.91 4.41
N GLN A 68 -7.69 7.71 4.92
CA GLN A 68 -6.46 8.17 4.27
C GLN A 68 -5.86 7.11 3.34
N LEU A 69 -6.41 5.90 3.32
CA LEU A 69 -6.10 4.91 2.29
C LEU A 69 -6.74 5.37 0.98
N LEU A 70 -5.93 5.47 -0.07
CA LEU A 70 -6.37 5.89 -1.39
C LEU A 70 -7.00 4.72 -2.14
N ASP A 71 -8.03 5.03 -2.92
CA ASP A 71 -8.74 4.12 -3.81
C ASP A 71 -8.66 4.67 -5.24
N PRO A 72 -8.44 3.82 -6.26
CA PRO A 72 -8.33 2.37 -6.19
C PRO A 72 -6.96 1.87 -5.66
N ALA A 73 -6.92 0.59 -5.26
CA ALA A 73 -5.68 -0.10 -4.92
C ALA A 73 -5.18 -0.94 -6.11
N ALA A 74 -3.87 -0.93 -6.33
CA ALA A 74 -3.24 -1.77 -7.35
C ALA A 74 -3.01 -3.19 -6.79
N ILE A 75 -3.36 -4.21 -7.55
CA ILE A 75 -3.30 -5.62 -7.17
C ILE A 75 -2.45 -6.34 -8.21
N PHE A 76 -1.41 -7.01 -7.75
CA PHE A 76 -0.49 -7.78 -8.59
C PHE A 76 -0.47 -9.23 -8.12
N TRP A 77 -0.44 -10.18 -9.05
CA TRP A 77 -0.33 -11.60 -8.73
C TRP A 77 0.56 -12.36 -9.70
N ARG A 78 1.10 -13.46 -9.20
CA ARG A 78 1.83 -14.47 -9.97
C ARG A 78 1.22 -15.83 -9.67
N LYS A 79 0.85 -16.57 -10.71
CA LYS A 79 0.29 -17.92 -10.58
C LYS A 79 1.41 -18.95 -10.39
N GLU A 80 1.07 -20.13 -9.89
CA GLU A 80 2.06 -21.19 -9.62
C GLU A 80 2.63 -21.81 -10.90
N ASP A 81 1.82 -21.83 -11.96
CA ASP A 81 2.10 -22.40 -13.27
C ASP A 81 2.69 -21.38 -14.27
N SER A 82 2.99 -20.16 -13.81
CA SER A 82 3.44 -19.07 -14.68
C SER A 82 4.47 -18.17 -14.01
N ASP A 83 5.49 -17.80 -14.77
CA ASP A 83 6.46 -16.78 -14.37
C ASP A 83 5.97 -15.36 -14.67
N ALA A 84 4.84 -15.21 -15.38
CA ALA A 84 4.29 -13.90 -15.70
C ALA A 84 3.57 -13.27 -14.51
N MET A 85 3.83 -11.98 -14.30
CA MET A 85 3.03 -11.11 -13.44
C MET A 85 1.77 -10.66 -14.17
N ASP A 86 0.68 -10.53 -13.42
CA ASP A 86 -0.63 -10.11 -13.89
C ASP A 86 -1.23 -9.13 -12.85
N TRP A 87 -2.09 -8.21 -13.29
CA TRP A 87 -2.57 -7.10 -12.45
C TRP A 87 -3.94 -6.55 -12.87
N ASN A 88 -4.60 -5.82 -11.97
CA ASN A 88 -5.85 -5.13 -12.27
C ASN A 88 -5.60 -3.85 -13.08
N GLU A 89 -5.43 -4.00 -14.40
CA GLU A 89 -5.04 -2.94 -15.35
C GLU A 89 -5.76 -1.60 -15.14
N ALA A 90 -7.08 -1.59 -14.97
CA ALA A 90 -7.87 -0.36 -14.86
C ALA A 90 -7.60 0.47 -13.59
N ASP A 91 -7.24 -0.21 -12.50
CA ASP A 91 -7.01 0.40 -11.18
C ASP A 91 -5.52 0.69 -10.92
N ALA A 92 -4.64 0.13 -11.76
CA ALA A 92 -3.20 0.27 -11.65
C ALA A 92 -2.61 1.31 -12.62
N LEU A 93 -3.44 2.00 -13.43
CA LEU A 93 -3.01 3.01 -14.40
C LEU A 93 -3.21 4.47 -13.91
#